data_AF-A0A7W1U7I6-F1
#
_entry.id   AF-A0A7W1U7I6-F1
#
_cell.length_a   1.000
_cell.length_b   1.000
_cell.length_c   1.000
_cell.angle_alpha   90.00
_cell.angle_beta   90.00
_cell.angle_gamma   90.00
#
_symmetry.space_group_name_H-M   'P 1'
#
loop_
_entity.id
_entity.type
_entity.pdbx_description
1 polymer ?
#
loop_
_entity_poly.entity_id
_entity_poly.type
_entity_poly.pdbx_seq_one_letter_code
_entity_poly.pdbx_strand_id
1 'polypeptide(L)'
;MLVNLLAPTMRCALLSPIFCLTTFGVAAFLFPFSGCASPKKKASAPTHVHIGQVALVNQEKRFVLIDLGSNLYLPEPGLVLTSDNGAGGVAHLKTTSEQKRPFVAADIIDGTPMTGDQVNR
;
A
#
# COMPACT_ATOMS: atom_id res chain seq x y z
N MET A 1 -25.49 21.57 -31.22
CA MET A 1 -24.24 22.37 -31.28
C MET A 1 -23.08 21.42 -31.17
N LEU A 2 -22.26 21.37 -32.22
CA LEU A 2 -21.16 20.44 -32.45
C LEU A 2 -19.92 21.31 -32.65
N VAL A 3 -18.98 21.31 -31.71
CA VAL A 3 -17.59 21.80 -31.83
C VAL A 3 -16.82 21.07 -30.70
N ASN A 4 -15.91 20.11 -30.96
CA ASN A 4 -14.49 20.31 -31.26
C ASN A 4 -13.80 21.20 -30.19
N LEU A 5 -12.59 20.99 -29.67
CA LEU A 5 -11.40 20.27 -30.13
C LEU A 5 -10.31 20.47 -29.05
N LEU A 6 -9.32 19.58 -29.05
CA LEU A 6 -7.89 19.86 -28.77
C LEU A 6 -7.45 20.29 -27.36
N ALA A 7 -6.78 19.34 -26.68
CA ALA A 7 -5.56 19.66 -25.93
C ALA A 7 -4.48 20.21 -26.88
N PRO A 8 -3.58 21.08 -26.42
CA PRO A 8 -2.17 20.76 -26.65
C PRO A 8 -1.18 21.23 -25.55
N THR A 9 -0.25 20.32 -25.24
CA THR A 9 1.22 20.49 -25.21
C THR A 9 1.93 21.43 -24.22
N MET A 10 2.85 20.79 -23.49
CA MET A 10 4.30 21.08 -23.38
C MET A 10 4.74 22.46 -22.91
N ARG A 11 5.43 22.47 -21.76
CA ARG A 11 6.65 23.26 -21.57
C ARG A 11 7.73 22.40 -20.91
N CYS A 12 8.38 21.57 -21.71
CA CYS A 12 9.78 21.20 -21.47
C CYS A 12 10.65 22.38 -21.92
N ALA A 13 11.22 23.11 -20.98
CA ALA A 13 12.39 23.97 -21.20
C ALA A 13 13.52 23.34 -20.38
N LEU A 14 14.43 22.57 -20.98
CA LEU A 14 15.66 23.03 -21.64
C LEU A 14 16.38 24.12 -20.84
N LEU A 15 17.44 23.74 -20.11
CA LEU A 15 18.70 24.48 -20.09
C LEU A 15 19.81 23.63 -19.45
N SER A 16 20.46 22.89 -20.35
CA SER A 16 21.90 22.61 -20.56
C SER A 16 22.98 23.01 -19.53
N PRO A 17 24.16 22.36 -19.63
CA PRO A 17 25.10 22.09 -18.56
C PRO A 17 26.23 23.14 -18.47
N ILE A 18 26.79 23.32 -17.28
CA ILE A 18 28.03 24.05 -17.10
C ILE A 18 29.05 23.11 -16.44
N PHE A 19 29.95 22.64 -17.30
CA PHE A 19 31.37 22.38 -17.08
C PHE A 19 31.89 22.64 -15.66
N CYS A 20 32.42 21.60 -15.02
CA CYS A 20 33.50 21.78 -14.07
C CYS A 20 34.69 20.93 -14.53
N LEU A 21 35.69 21.64 -15.05
CA LEU A 21 36.97 21.10 -15.50
C LEU A 21 37.70 20.39 -14.36
N THR A 22 38.38 19.33 -14.78
CA THR A 22 39.48 18.60 -14.16
C THR A 22 40.44 19.43 -13.31
N THR A 23 40.80 18.90 -12.14
CA THR A 23 42.18 18.98 -11.64
C THR A 23 42.66 17.60 -11.19
N PHE A 24 43.78 17.19 -11.79
CA PHE A 24 44.60 16.05 -11.39
C PHE A 24 45.18 16.30 -10.00
N GLY A 25 45.08 15.31 -9.12
CA GLY A 25 45.73 15.29 -7.81
C GLY A 25 46.07 13.85 -7.43
N VAL A 26 47.22 13.38 -7.89
CA VAL A 26 47.79 12.09 -7.49
C VAL A 26 48.24 12.20 -6.03
N ALA A 27 47.54 11.52 -5.13
CA ALA A 27 48.06 11.19 -3.80
C ALA A 27 47.61 9.78 -3.44
N ALA A 28 48.47 8.82 -3.79
CA ALA A 28 48.42 7.46 -3.27
C ALA A 28 48.65 7.52 -1.76
N PHE A 29 47.58 7.41 -0.98
CA PHE A 29 47.65 7.09 0.44
C PHE A 29 47.12 5.68 0.67
N LEU A 30 47.95 4.93 1.37
CA LEU A 30 47.89 3.53 1.68
C LEU A 30 46.61 3.17 2.43
N PHE A 31 45.85 2.21 1.87
CA PHE A 31 44.85 1.44 2.60
C PHE A 31 45.55 0.67 3.74
N PRO A 32 45.01 0.71 4.96
CA PRO A 32 44.31 -0.49 5.41
C PRO A 32 43.18 -0.16 6.39
N PHE A 33 41.93 -0.28 5.95
CA PHE A 33 40.85 -0.56 6.89
C PHE A 33 40.00 -1.69 6.34
N SER A 34 40.31 -2.88 6.86
CA SER A 34 39.48 -4.07 6.81
C SER A 34 38.17 -3.77 7.53
N GLY A 35 37.25 -3.12 6.80
CA GLY A 35 35.89 -2.90 7.25
C GLY A 35 35.11 -4.18 7.00
N CYS A 36 34.88 -4.97 8.04
CA CYS A 36 33.82 -5.98 8.03
C CYS A 36 32.47 -5.28 7.85
N ALA A 37 32.09 -5.05 6.59
CA ALA A 37 30.77 -4.59 6.21
C ALA A 37 29.79 -5.76 6.39
N SER A 38 29.30 -5.94 7.62
CA SER A 38 28.16 -6.81 7.88
C SER A 38 27.01 -6.36 6.97
N PRO A 39 26.42 -7.25 6.14
CA PRO A 39 25.30 -6.88 5.32
C PRO A 39 24.13 -6.50 6.23
N LYS A 40 23.85 -5.19 6.35
CA LYS A 40 22.60 -4.70 6.93
C LYS A 40 21.49 -5.31 6.08
N LYS A 41 20.85 -6.37 6.59
CA LYS A 41 19.57 -6.85 6.09
C LYS A 41 18.64 -5.63 6.08
N LYS A 42 18.33 -5.11 4.90
CA LYS A 42 17.26 -4.13 4.73
C LYS A 42 16.00 -4.82 5.26
N ALA A 43 15.55 -4.40 6.44
CA ALA A 43 14.24 -4.79 6.93
C ALA A 43 13.24 -4.34 5.85
N SER A 44 12.61 -5.28 5.15
CA SER A 44 11.55 -4.95 4.21
C SER A 44 10.44 -4.29 5.02
N ALA A 45 10.06 -3.08 4.66
CA ALA A 45 8.89 -2.43 5.24
C ALA A 45 7.67 -3.37 5.11
N PRO A 46 6.81 -3.46 6.13
CA PRO A 46 5.57 -4.23 6.02
C PRO A 46 4.78 -3.70 4.82
N THR A 47 4.52 -4.57 3.85
CA THR A 47 3.75 -4.22 2.66
C THR A 47 2.29 -4.34 3.04
N HIS A 48 1.61 -3.20 3.22
CA HIS A 48 0.17 -3.17 3.41
C HIS A 48 -0.51 -3.58 2.11
N VAL A 49 -1.21 -4.72 2.12
CA VAL A 49 -1.94 -5.19 0.94
C VAL A 49 -3.39 -4.73 1.08
N HIS A 50 -3.80 -3.80 0.22
CA HIS A 50 -5.19 -3.38 0.17
C HIS A 50 -6.08 -4.52 -0.33
N ILE A 51 -7.12 -4.85 0.44
CA ILE A 51 -8.04 -5.93 0.14
C ILE A 51 -9.32 -5.38 -0.48
N GLY A 52 -9.91 -4.36 0.14
CA GLY A 52 -11.17 -3.78 -0.29
C GLY A 52 -11.78 -2.87 0.77
N GLN A 53 -13.11 -2.79 0.81
CA GLN A 53 -13.85 -1.89 1.69
C GLN A 53 -14.97 -2.62 2.44
N VAL A 54 -15.26 -2.25 3.68
CA VAL A 54 -16.42 -2.77 4.42
C VAL A 54 -17.70 -2.26 3.77
N ALA A 55 -18.48 -3.15 3.17
CA ALA A 55 -19.76 -2.82 2.54
C ALA A 55 -20.92 -2.89 3.53
N LEU A 56 -20.86 -3.81 4.49
CA LEU A 56 -21.91 -4.01 5.49
C LEU A 56 -21.31 -4.44 6.81
N VAL A 57 -21.87 -3.93 7.90
CA VAL A 57 -21.57 -4.33 9.27
C VAL A 57 -22.84 -4.82 9.93
N ASN A 58 -22.79 -6.02 10.52
CA ASN A 58 -23.83 -6.51 11.42
C ASN A 58 -23.22 -6.66 12.82
N GLN A 59 -23.45 -5.66 13.67
CA GLN A 59 -22.88 -5.62 15.02
C GLN A 59 -23.49 -6.68 15.94
N GLU A 60 -24.79 -6.95 15.82
CA GLU A 60 -25.49 -7.95 16.64
C GLU A 60 -24.91 -9.34 16.45
N LYS A 61 -24.58 -9.69 15.21
CA LYS A 61 -23.99 -10.98 14.83
C LYS A 61 -22.47 -10.94 14.74
N ARG A 62 -21.84 -9.80 15.04
CA ARG A 62 -20.38 -9.60 15.01
C ARG A 62 -19.71 -10.03 13.70
N PHE A 63 -20.31 -9.70 12.55
CA PHE A 63 -19.70 -9.97 11.24
C PHE A 63 -19.78 -8.76 10.30
N VAL A 64 -18.94 -8.76 9.28
CA VAL A 64 -18.90 -7.78 8.19
C VAL A 64 -18.88 -8.45 6.83
N LEU A 65 -19.37 -7.75 5.81
CA LEU A 65 -19.11 -8.08 4.41
C LEU A 65 -18.12 -7.08 3.84
N ILE A 66 -17.05 -7.60 3.25
CA ILE A 66 -16.00 -6.84 2.60
C ILE A 66 -16.22 -6.93 1.10
N ASP A 67 -16.37 -5.78 0.44
CA ASP A 67 -16.36 -5.67 -1.02
C ASP A 67 -14.92 -5.59 -1.51
N LEU A 68 -14.52 -6.56 -2.32
CA LEU A 68 -13.21 -6.63 -2.95
C LEU A 68 -13.12 -5.72 -4.20
N GLY A 69 -14.25 -5.18 -4.68
CA GLY A 69 -14.30 -4.41 -5.91
C GLY A 69 -13.77 -5.21 -7.11
N SER A 70 -12.76 -4.66 -7.80
CA SER A 70 -12.07 -5.32 -8.91
C SER A 70 -10.83 -6.11 -8.49
N ASN A 71 -10.59 -6.27 -7.18
CA ASN A 71 -9.40 -6.97 -6.68
C ASN A 71 -9.46 -8.47 -7.05
N LEU A 72 -8.37 -8.96 -7.64
CA LEU A 72 -8.25 -10.38 -7.99
C LEU A 72 -7.89 -11.23 -6.76
N TYR A 73 -7.24 -10.62 -5.77
CA TYR A 73 -6.86 -11.29 -4.53
C TYR A 73 -8.10 -11.63 -3.72
N LEU A 74 -8.18 -12.89 -3.29
CA LEU A 74 -9.23 -13.41 -2.43
C LEU A 74 -8.56 -13.89 -1.13
N PRO A 75 -8.85 -13.27 0.03
CA PRO A 75 -8.24 -13.67 1.29
C PRO A 75 -8.65 -15.10 1.68
N GLU A 76 -7.68 -15.86 2.18
CA GLU A 76 -7.91 -17.19 2.71
C GLU A 76 -8.77 -17.15 3.98
N PRO A 77 -9.67 -18.14 4.20
CA PRO A 77 -10.39 -18.26 5.46
C PRO A 77 -9.44 -18.32 6.66
N GLY A 78 -9.82 -17.66 7.74
CA GLY A 78 -9.05 -17.56 8.98
C GLY A 78 -7.99 -16.47 8.99
N LEU A 79 -7.73 -15.79 7.87
CA LEU A 79 -6.81 -14.67 7.80
C LEU A 79 -7.30 -13.50 8.66
N VAL A 80 -6.38 -12.89 9.41
CA VAL A 80 -6.67 -11.67 10.16
C VAL A 80 -6.42 -10.47 9.27
N LEU A 81 -7.40 -9.58 9.18
CA LEU A 81 -7.38 -8.34 8.43
C LEU A 81 -7.57 -7.17 9.39
N THR A 82 -7.11 -6.00 8.98
CA THR A 82 -7.29 -4.75 9.72
C THR A 82 -8.19 -3.84 8.93
N SER A 83 -9.26 -3.33 9.55
CA SER A 83 -10.05 -2.24 8.97
C SER A 83 -9.67 -0.91 9.60
N ASP A 84 -9.59 0.14 8.79
CA ASP A 84 -9.34 1.50 9.22
C ASP A 84 -10.37 2.49 8.63
N ASN A 85 -10.82 3.43 9.45
CA ASN A 85 -11.82 4.44 9.04
C ASN A 85 -11.18 5.76 8.57
N GLY A 86 -9.85 5.81 8.39
CA GLY A 86 -9.10 7.02 8.07
C GLY A 86 -9.03 8.09 9.20
N ALA A 87 -9.83 7.97 10.26
CA ALA A 87 -9.85 8.86 11.43
C ALA A 87 -9.12 8.28 12.65
N GLY A 88 -8.35 7.19 12.46
CA GLY A 88 -7.61 6.50 13.52
C GLY A 88 -8.43 5.41 14.25
N GLY A 89 -9.68 5.18 13.86
CA GLY A 89 -10.44 4.01 14.31
C GLY A 89 -9.92 2.76 13.60
N VAL A 90 -9.62 1.72 14.38
CA VAL A 90 -9.10 0.44 13.89
C VAL A 90 -9.95 -0.71 14.44
N ALA A 91 -10.22 -1.70 13.61
CA ALA A 91 -10.83 -2.97 14.03
C ALA A 91 -10.10 -4.15 13.39
N HIS A 92 -10.08 -5.28 14.11
CA HIS A 92 -9.51 -6.52 13.59
C HIS A 92 -10.61 -7.49 13.18
N LEU A 93 -10.44 -8.07 11.99
CA LEU A 93 -11.43 -8.93 11.34
C LEU A 93 -10.80 -10.29 11.04
N LYS A 94 -11.57 -11.38 11.14
CA LYS A 94 -11.14 -12.71 10.73
C LYS A 94 -11.96 -13.20 9.55
N THR A 95 -11.34 -13.43 8.41
CA THR A 95 -12.02 -13.93 7.21
C THR A 95 -12.68 -15.28 7.48
N THR A 96 -13.89 -15.51 6.98
CA THR A 96 -14.58 -16.81 7.10
C THR A 96 -14.53 -17.61 5.80
N SER A 97 -15.09 -18.82 5.80
CA SER A 97 -15.21 -19.66 4.61
C SER A 97 -16.27 -19.16 3.62
N GLU A 98 -17.21 -18.33 4.09
CA GLU A 98 -18.34 -17.85 3.29
C GLU A 98 -17.87 -16.72 2.36
N GLN A 99 -17.79 -17.05 1.07
CA GLN A 99 -17.29 -16.14 0.05
C GLN A 99 -18.18 -16.20 -1.19
N LYS A 100 -18.58 -15.04 -1.70
CA LYS A 100 -19.30 -14.90 -2.96
C LYS A 100 -18.89 -13.59 -3.61
N ARG A 101 -18.01 -13.67 -4.62
CA ARG A 101 -17.46 -12.49 -5.31
C ARG A 101 -18.57 -11.50 -5.73
N PRO A 102 -18.36 -10.18 -5.55
CA PRO A 102 -17.13 -9.55 -5.06
C PRO A 102 -17.01 -9.51 -3.53
N PHE A 103 -17.87 -10.22 -2.78
CA PHE A 103 -17.92 -10.14 -1.33
C PHE A 103 -17.24 -11.31 -0.61
N VAL A 104 -16.64 -10.98 0.53
CA VAL A 104 -16.10 -11.94 1.51
C VAL A 104 -16.64 -11.61 2.89
N ALA A 105 -17.07 -12.63 3.63
CA ALA A 105 -17.48 -12.46 5.01
C ALA A 105 -16.27 -12.52 5.96
N ALA A 106 -16.34 -11.75 7.05
CA ALA A 106 -15.37 -11.79 8.13
C ALA A 106 -16.05 -11.55 9.48
N ASP A 107 -15.57 -12.23 10.53
CA ASP A 107 -16.00 -12.03 11.90
C ASP A 107 -15.25 -10.86 12.53
N ILE A 108 -15.90 -10.11 13.40
CA ILE A 108 -15.30 -9.01 14.17
C ILE A 108 -14.60 -9.61 15.40
N ILE A 109 -13.28 -9.51 15.46
CA ILE A 109 -12.46 -9.91 16.60
C ILE A 109 -12.55 -8.83 17.68
N ASP A 110 -12.25 -7.58 17.30
CA ASP A 110 -12.28 -6.42 18.18
C ASP A 110 -12.52 -5.13 17.39
N GLY A 111 -12.67 -4.01 18.11
CA GLY A 111 -12.99 -2.71 17.53
C GLY A 111 -14.44 -2.56 17.08
N THR A 112 -14.72 -1.46 16.41
CA THR A 112 -16.05 -1.09 15.90
C THR A 112 -15.93 -0.70 14.42
N PRO A 113 -15.88 -1.68 13.51
CA PRO A 113 -15.79 -1.40 12.08
C PRO A 113 -17.05 -0.66 11.62
N MET A 114 -16.87 0.20 10.62
CA MET A 114 -17.93 0.97 10.01
C MET A 114 -18.01 0.66 8.50
N THR A 115 -19.21 0.79 7.94
CA THR A 115 -19.37 0.75 6.49
C THR A 115 -18.52 1.87 5.87
N GLY A 116 -17.70 1.53 4.90
CA GLY A 116 -16.76 2.44 4.25
C GLY A 116 -15.30 2.29 4.71
N ASP A 117 -15.04 1.57 5.80
CA ASP A 117 -13.67 1.34 6.28
C ASP A 117 -12.83 0.61 5.22
N GLN A 118 -11.58 1.05 5.07
CA GLN A 118 -10.61 0.37 4.21
C GLN A 118 -10.11 -0.88 4.91
N VAL A 119 -10.00 -2.00 4.18
CA VAL A 119 -9.53 -3.27 4.73
C VAL A 119 -8.17 -3.61 4.12
N ASN A 120 -7.19 -3.82 4.99
CA ASN A 120 -5.80 -4.07 4.64
C ASN A 120 -5.28 -5.33 5.36
N ARG A 121 -4.25 -5.95 4.79
CA ARG A 121 -3.45 -7.02 5.41
C ARG A 121 -2.09 -6.48 5.86
#